data_AF-A0A8H2VEL0-F1
#
_entry.id   AF-A0A8H2VEL0-F1
#
_cell.length_a   1.000
_cell.length_b   1.000
_cell.length_c   1.000
_cell.angle_alpha   90.00
_cell.angle_beta   90.00
_cell.angle_gamma   90.00
#
_symmetry.space_group_name_H-M   'P 1'
#
loop_
_entity.id
_entity.type
_entity.pdbx_description
1 polymer ?
#
loop_
_entity_poly.entity_id
_entity_poly.type
_entity_poly.pdbx_seq_one_letter_code
_entity_poly.pdbx_strand_id
1 'polypeptide(L)'
;MGLVILHVQWIMLSNQFTVFVTKHIVSPNLKEHIFRITVETFDETLLSQLRQKHEFEPLKSMKYDPTLQIYVRGAEMIRSFLWKSILFTISLVPILGPLLNNQLSSVKRSFSLVQYYLCNMKNLNREQAMQYKYKHLISFIYMGMSTGVLEMLPIFSVFTMIGNVVGAALWSIEHLAEQDKIRSKQQ
;
A
#
# COMPACT_ATOMS: atom_id res chain seq x y z
N MET A 1 36.31 -2.88 7.66
CA MET A 1 35.19 -2.72 6.71
C MET A 1 34.11 -3.78 6.87
N GLY A 2 34.42 -5.09 6.82
CA GLY A 2 33.41 -6.16 6.93
C GLY A 2 32.56 -6.16 8.22
N LEU A 3 33.16 -5.84 9.37
CA LEU A 3 32.48 -5.81 10.67
C LEU A 3 31.42 -4.68 10.77
N VAL A 4 31.72 -3.52 10.18
CA VAL A 4 30.79 -2.38 10.10
C VAL A 4 29.61 -2.69 9.17
N ILE A 5 29.89 -3.27 8.00
CA ILE A 5 28.85 -3.70 7.05
C ILE A 5 27.91 -4.72 7.71
N LEU A 6 28.47 -5.65 8.49
CA LEU A 6 27.69 -6.65 9.20
C LEU A 6 26.77 -6.02 10.26
N HIS A 7 27.25 -5.04 11.03
CA HIS A 7 26.41 -4.33 12.01
C HIS A 7 25.30 -3.51 11.35
N VAL A 8 25.60 -2.81 10.24
CA VAL A 8 24.58 -2.09 9.45
C VAL A 8 23.54 -3.06 8.91
N GLN A 9 23.95 -4.23 8.43
CA GLN A 9 23.05 -5.25 7.91
C GLN A 9 22.15 -5.83 9.02
N TRP A 10 22.68 -6.07 10.22
CA TRP A 10 21.89 -6.52 11.36
C TRP A 10 20.85 -5.48 11.80
N ILE A 11 21.22 -4.20 11.82
CA ILE A 11 20.31 -3.10 12.14
C ILE A 11 19.19 -2.98 11.09
N MET A 12 19.53 -3.06 9.80
CA MET A 12 18.53 -3.05 8.72
C MET A 12 17.57 -4.25 8.82
N LEU A 13 18.10 -5.46 9.07
CA LEU A 13 17.29 -6.66 9.17
C LEU A 13 16.33 -6.61 10.39
N SER A 14 16.82 -6.11 11.52
CA SER A 14 16.01 -5.89 12.72
C SER A 14 14.89 -4.88 12.45
N ASN A 15 15.19 -3.76 11.79
CA ASN A 15 14.18 -2.78 11.41
C ASN A 15 13.11 -3.36 10.47
N GLN A 16 13.51 -4.18 9.49
CA GLN A 16 12.57 -4.86 8.60
C GLN A 16 11.66 -5.84 9.35
N PHE A 17 12.21 -6.57 10.32
CA PHE A 17 11.42 -7.45 11.19
C PHE A 17 10.43 -6.65 12.03
N THR A 18 10.85 -5.54 12.62
CA THR A 18 9.96 -4.63 13.38
C THR A 18 8.84 -4.09 12.50
N VAL A 19 9.14 -3.61 11.29
CA VAL A 19 8.13 -3.13 10.34
C VAL A 19 7.17 -4.25 9.96
N PHE A 20 7.67 -5.47 9.75
CA PHE A 20 6.84 -6.64 9.45
C PHE A 20 5.88 -6.96 10.59
N VAL A 21 6.38 -7.06 11.82
CA VAL A 21 5.57 -7.33 13.01
C VAL A 21 4.52 -6.24 13.21
N THR A 22 4.92 -4.96 13.16
CA THR A 22 3.99 -3.82 13.30
C THR A 22 2.93 -3.83 12.19
N LYS A 23 3.31 -4.16 10.94
CA LYS A 23 2.36 -4.24 9.83
C LYS A 23 1.37 -5.40 9.94
N HIS A 24 1.76 -6.50 10.55
CA HIS A 24 0.88 -7.67 10.64
C HIS A 24 0.01 -7.66 11.90
N ILE A 25 0.52 -7.11 13.01
CA ILE A 25 -0.17 -7.12 14.31
C ILE A 25 -0.99 -5.85 14.54
N VAL A 26 -0.41 -4.67 14.28
CA VAL A 26 -1.02 -3.38 14.67
C VAL A 26 -1.85 -2.76 13.55
N SER A 27 -1.47 -3.04 12.30
CA SER A 27 -1.87 -2.23 11.15
C SER A 27 -3.28 -2.36 10.58
N PRO A 28 -4.03 -3.49 10.66
CA PRO A 28 -5.25 -3.60 9.88
C PRO A 28 -6.30 -2.57 10.32
N ASN A 29 -6.46 -2.36 11.61
CA ASN A 29 -7.44 -1.41 12.14
C ASN A 29 -6.86 0.00 12.36
N LEU A 30 -5.55 0.10 12.66
CA LEU A 30 -4.94 1.40 12.97
C LEU A 30 -4.81 2.30 11.73
N LYS A 31 -4.53 1.71 10.55
CA LYS A 31 -4.43 2.47 9.29
C LYS A 31 -5.75 3.16 8.96
N GLU A 32 -6.86 2.43 9.05
CA GLU A 32 -8.18 2.97 8.72
C GLU A 32 -8.58 4.09 9.69
N HIS A 33 -8.29 3.92 10.99
CA HIS A 33 -8.54 4.94 11.99
C HIS A 33 -7.72 6.22 11.77
N ILE A 34 -6.42 6.10 11.55
CA ILE A 34 -5.55 7.26 11.29
C ILE A 34 -5.97 7.93 9.98
N PHE A 35 -6.28 7.16 8.94
CA PHE A 35 -6.73 7.68 7.67
C PHE A 35 -8.03 8.47 7.84
N ARG A 36 -9.02 7.92 8.55
CA ARG A 36 -10.29 8.59 8.84
C ARG A 36 -10.10 9.90 9.58
N ILE A 37 -9.35 9.90 10.69
CA ILE A 37 -9.07 11.10 11.48
C ILE A 37 -8.35 12.16 10.64
N THR A 38 -7.43 11.74 9.77
CA THR A 38 -6.70 12.67 8.90
C THR A 38 -7.65 13.35 7.92
N VAL A 39 -8.52 12.57 7.26
CA VAL A 39 -9.51 13.16 6.34
C VAL A 39 -10.49 14.05 7.11
N GLU A 40 -10.94 13.62 8.29
CA GLU A 40 -11.83 14.37 9.18
C GLU A 40 -11.26 15.73 9.58
N THR A 41 -9.96 15.80 9.82
CA THR A 41 -9.27 17.02 10.25
C THR A 41 -9.04 18.00 9.09
N PHE A 42 -8.90 17.52 7.86
CA PHE A 42 -8.50 18.34 6.71
C PHE A 42 -9.63 18.67 5.72
N ASP A 43 -10.75 17.93 5.72
CA ASP A 43 -11.87 18.20 4.81
C ASP A 43 -13.24 17.78 5.41
N GLU A 44 -13.96 18.76 6.00
CA GLU A 44 -15.31 18.55 6.56
C GLU A 44 -16.35 18.12 5.51
N THR A 45 -16.17 18.47 4.23
CA THR A 45 -17.14 18.13 3.18
C THR A 45 -17.08 16.65 2.81
N LEU A 46 -15.88 16.05 2.81
CA LEU A 46 -15.68 14.61 2.62
C LEU A 46 -16.19 13.77 3.81
N LEU A 47 -16.26 14.36 5.01
CA LEU A 47 -16.81 13.78 6.22
C LEU A 47 -18.30 13.40 6.06
N SER A 48 -19.08 14.26 5.38
CA SER A 48 -20.49 14.00 5.08
C SER A 48 -20.67 12.79 4.13
N GLN A 49 -19.80 12.64 3.13
CA GLN A 49 -19.81 11.51 2.20
C GLN A 49 -19.38 10.19 2.85
N LEU A 50 -18.45 10.26 3.81
CA LEU A 50 -18.02 9.10 4.60
C LEU A 50 -19.09 8.63 5.60
N ARG A 51 -19.78 9.56 6.27
CA ARG A 51 -20.80 9.26 7.28
C ARG A 51 -22.10 8.72 6.67
N GLN A 52 -22.47 9.15 5.46
CA GLN A 52 -23.73 8.79 4.81
C GLN A 52 -23.78 7.35 4.28
N LYS A 53 -22.64 6.65 4.21
CA LYS A 53 -22.49 5.45 3.36
C LYS A 53 -22.30 4.15 4.14
N HIS A 54 -22.63 4.15 5.43
CA HIS A 54 -22.54 2.98 6.31
C HIS A 54 -23.70 1.98 6.13
N GLU A 55 -24.14 1.76 4.89
CA GLU A 55 -25.02 0.65 4.52
C GLU A 55 -24.28 -0.20 3.49
N PHE A 56 -23.64 -1.26 3.98
CA PHE A 56 -23.00 -2.24 3.12
C PHE A 56 -24.09 -3.10 2.46
N GLU A 57 -24.25 -3.01 1.14
CA GLU A 57 -24.76 -4.16 0.38
C GLU A 57 -23.65 -5.23 0.32
N PRO A 58 -23.90 -6.47 0.78
CA PRO A 58 -22.94 -7.54 0.66
C PRO A 58 -22.62 -7.78 -0.82
N LEU A 59 -21.32 -7.85 -1.15
CA LEU A 59 -20.85 -8.18 -2.49
C LEU A 59 -21.62 -9.39 -3.01
N LYS A 60 -22.38 -9.18 -4.10
CA LYS A 60 -23.03 -10.26 -4.84
C LYS A 60 -21.93 -11.22 -5.31
N SER A 61 -21.78 -12.34 -4.62
CA SER A 61 -20.77 -13.34 -4.91
C SER A 61 -20.97 -13.85 -6.34
N MET A 62 -20.06 -13.46 -7.23
CA MET A 62 -20.03 -13.95 -8.60
C MET A 62 -19.90 -15.48 -8.52
N LYS A 63 -20.90 -16.20 -9.05
CA LYS A 63 -20.99 -17.66 -9.01
C LYS A 63 -19.89 -18.20 -9.93
N TYR A 64 -18.74 -18.52 -9.35
CA TYR A 64 -17.53 -18.94 -10.06
C TYR A 64 -17.23 -20.41 -9.77
N ASP A 65 -16.76 -21.13 -10.78
CA ASP A 65 -16.57 -22.58 -10.76
C ASP A 65 -15.50 -23.01 -9.73
N PRO A 66 -15.80 -23.90 -8.78
CA PRO A 66 -14.91 -24.28 -7.67
C PRO A 66 -13.63 -24.98 -8.11
N THR A 67 -13.63 -25.64 -9.27
CA THR A 67 -12.45 -26.34 -9.81
C THR A 67 -11.40 -25.36 -10.34
N LEU A 68 -11.85 -24.31 -11.03
CA LEU A 68 -11.01 -23.24 -11.55
C LEU A 68 -10.35 -22.43 -10.42
N GLN A 69 -11.05 -22.27 -9.29
CA GLN A 69 -10.56 -21.53 -8.13
C GLN A 69 -9.27 -22.14 -7.54
N ILE A 70 -9.19 -23.48 -7.48
CA ILE A 70 -8.03 -24.17 -6.92
C ILE A 70 -6.80 -23.97 -7.83
N TYR A 71 -6.99 -24.09 -9.14
CA TYR A 71 -5.92 -23.89 -10.13
C TYR A 71 -5.44 -22.43 -10.18
N VAL A 72 -6.36 -21.47 -10.22
CA VAL A 72 -6.00 -20.03 -10.24
C VAL A 72 -5.28 -19.64 -8.95
N ARG A 73 -5.77 -20.11 -7.79
CA ARG A 73 -5.14 -19.81 -6.49
C ARG A 73 -3.78 -20.48 -6.34
N GLY A 74 -3.63 -21.71 -6.83
CA GLY A 74 -2.34 -22.40 -6.90
C GLY A 74 -1.33 -21.67 -7.80
N ALA A 75 -1.76 -21.27 -9.00
CA ALA A 75 -0.94 -20.49 -9.92
C ALA A 75 -0.55 -19.12 -9.35
N GLU A 76 -1.44 -18.43 -8.65
CA GLU A 76 -1.13 -17.17 -7.96
C GLU A 76 -0.14 -17.36 -6.80
N MET A 77 -0.25 -18.47 -6.06
CA MET A 77 0.71 -18.82 -5.01
C MET A 77 2.08 -19.14 -5.60
N ILE A 78 2.15 -19.93 -6.66
CA ILE A 78 3.41 -20.26 -7.36
C ILE A 78 4.04 -18.99 -7.95
N ARG A 79 3.26 -18.15 -8.64
CA ARG A 79 3.74 -16.87 -9.17
C ARG A 79 4.25 -15.95 -8.07
N SER A 80 3.53 -15.87 -6.96
CA SER A 80 3.95 -15.07 -5.80
C SER A 80 5.21 -15.64 -5.15
N PHE A 81 5.36 -16.97 -5.12
CA PHE A 81 6.53 -17.66 -4.59
C PHE A 81 7.75 -17.45 -5.48
N LEU A 82 7.60 -17.61 -6.81
CA LEU A 82 8.66 -17.35 -7.79
C LEU A 82 9.11 -15.89 -7.76
N TRP A 83 8.17 -14.95 -7.73
CA TRP A 83 8.50 -13.52 -7.62
C TRP A 83 9.26 -13.21 -6.33
N LYS A 84 8.79 -13.74 -5.19
CA LYS A 84 9.49 -13.58 -3.90
C LYS A 84 10.86 -14.27 -3.89
N SER A 85 11.02 -15.40 -4.57
CA SER A 85 12.28 -16.13 -4.68
C SER A 85 13.30 -15.34 -5.50
N ILE A 86 12.90 -14.76 -6.63
CA ILE A 86 13.77 -13.87 -7.44
C ILE A 86 14.19 -12.65 -6.61
N LEU A 87 13.24 -12.03 -5.91
CA LEU A 87 13.53 -10.91 -5.01
C LEU A 87 14.47 -11.31 -3.87
N PHE A 88 14.36 -12.53 -3.35
CA PHE A 88 15.24 -13.08 -2.33
C PHE A 88 16.66 -13.32 -2.88
N THR A 89 16.80 -13.80 -4.11
CA THR A 89 18.11 -13.94 -4.76
C THR A 89 18.76 -12.58 -4.99
N ILE A 90 17.99 -11.57 -5.41
CA ILE A 90 18.47 -10.18 -5.48
C ILE A 90 18.83 -9.66 -4.08
N SER A 91 18.13 -10.11 -3.04
CA SER A 91 18.41 -9.79 -1.62
C SER A 91 19.76 -10.28 -1.10
N LEU A 92 20.39 -11.26 -1.76
CA LEU A 92 21.72 -11.79 -1.41
C LEU A 92 22.85 -10.77 -1.64
N VAL A 93 22.61 -9.70 -2.40
CA VAL A 93 23.52 -8.56 -2.47
C VAL A 93 23.32 -7.72 -1.19
N PRO A 94 24.30 -7.67 -0.28
CA PRO A 94 24.15 -6.96 0.98
C PRO A 94 23.78 -5.49 0.70
N ILE A 95 22.82 -4.98 1.46
CA ILE A 95 22.26 -3.61 1.38
C ILE A 95 21.40 -3.34 0.13
N LEU A 96 21.90 -3.60 -1.07
CA LEU A 96 21.21 -3.30 -2.33
C LEU A 96 19.96 -4.14 -2.54
N GLY A 97 20.01 -5.40 -2.14
CA GLY A 97 18.91 -6.32 -2.34
C GLY A 97 17.64 -5.97 -1.53
N PRO A 98 17.76 -5.69 -0.22
CA PRO A 98 16.68 -5.10 0.58
C PRO A 98 16.13 -3.79 0.01
N LEU A 99 17.00 -2.92 -0.53
CA LEU A 99 16.65 -1.68 -1.22
C LEU A 99 15.78 -1.93 -2.45
N LEU A 100 16.23 -2.77 -3.37
CA LEU A 100 15.49 -3.08 -4.60
C LEU A 100 14.16 -3.77 -4.31
N ASN A 101 14.13 -4.73 -3.38
CA ASN A 101 12.90 -5.40 -2.98
C ASN A 101 11.85 -4.42 -2.41
N ASN A 102 12.31 -3.46 -1.62
CA ASN A 102 11.46 -2.40 -1.08
C ASN A 102 10.86 -1.53 -2.19
N GLN A 103 11.67 -1.15 -3.18
CA GLN A 103 11.22 -0.31 -4.29
C GLN A 103 10.32 -1.07 -5.28
N LEU A 104 10.57 -2.36 -5.52
CA LEU A 104 9.71 -3.20 -6.38
C LEU A 104 8.33 -3.44 -5.75
N SER A 105 8.24 -3.35 -4.42
CA SER A 105 6.97 -3.46 -3.68
C SER A 105 6.26 -2.10 -3.50
N SER A 106 6.81 -1.01 -4.03
CA SER A 106 6.30 0.37 -3.87
C SER A 106 4.83 0.51 -4.24
N VAL A 107 4.46 0.07 -5.46
CA VAL A 107 3.08 0.18 -5.98
C VAL A 107 2.08 -0.58 -5.13
N LYS A 108 2.46 -1.76 -4.66
CA LYS A 108 1.60 -2.58 -3.79
C LYS A 108 1.40 -1.90 -2.44
N ARG A 109 2.44 -1.27 -1.90
CA ARG A 109 2.39 -0.52 -0.64
C ARG A 109 1.49 0.70 -0.76
N SER A 110 1.71 1.56 -1.75
CA SER A 110 0.90 2.78 -1.94
C SER A 110 -0.56 2.43 -2.22
N PHE A 111 -0.83 1.39 -3.03
CA PHE A 111 -2.18 0.88 -3.23
C PHE A 111 -2.84 0.45 -1.92
N SER A 112 -2.12 -0.28 -1.05
CA SER A 112 -2.66 -0.70 0.26
C SER A 112 -2.97 0.48 1.19
N LEU A 113 -2.26 1.61 1.07
CA LEU A 113 -2.49 2.79 1.90
C LEU A 113 -3.74 3.56 1.49
N VAL A 114 -4.00 3.67 0.19
CA VAL A 114 -5.16 4.41 -0.34
C VAL A 114 -6.35 3.52 -0.68
N GLN A 115 -6.24 2.21 -0.47
CA GLN A 115 -7.33 1.26 -0.74
C GLN A 115 -8.62 1.66 0.01
N TYR A 116 -8.48 2.11 1.26
CA TYR A 116 -9.61 2.62 2.05
C TYR A 116 -10.31 3.78 1.34
N TYR A 117 -9.56 4.74 0.80
CA TYR A 117 -10.12 5.86 0.04
C TYR A 117 -10.80 5.41 -1.26
N LEU A 118 -10.16 4.53 -2.04
CA LEU A 118 -10.72 4.06 -3.31
C LEU A 118 -12.02 3.27 -3.11
N CYS A 119 -12.08 2.41 -2.11
CA CYS A 119 -13.27 1.62 -1.82
C CYS A 119 -14.34 2.43 -1.10
N ASN A 120 -13.98 3.19 -0.06
CA ASN A 120 -14.98 3.80 0.81
C ASN A 120 -15.43 5.18 0.30
N MET A 121 -14.53 5.99 -0.23
CA MET A 121 -14.89 7.32 -0.77
C MET A 121 -15.38 7.21 -2.21
N LYS A 122 -14.53 6.68 -3.10
CA LYS A 122 -14.87 6.58 -4.53
C LYS A 122 -15.84 5.46 -4.88
N ASN A 123 -16.18 4.59 -3.94
CA ASN A 123 -17.09 3.46 -4.15
C ASN A 123 -16.64 2.50 -5.27
N LEU A 124 -15.33 2.38 -5.47
CA LEU A 124 -14.80 1.51 -6.52
C LEU A 124 -14.84 0.06 -6.05
N ASN A 125 -15.39 -0.81 -6.90
CA ASN A 125 -15.26 -2.24 -6.70
C ASN A 125 -13.79 -2.66 -6.88
N ARG A 126 -13.40 -3.84 -6.37
CA ARG A 126 -12.01 -4.31 -6.36
C ARG A 126 -11.36 -4.31 -7.75
N GLU A 127 -12.11 -4.67 -8.78
CA GLU A 127 -11.64 -4.63 -10.17
C GLU A 127 -11.44 -3.19 -10.68
N GLN A 128 -12.37 -2.30 -10.36
CA GLN A 128 -12.27 -0.88 -10.70
C GLN A 128 -11.13 -0.19 -9.96
N ALA A 129 -10.87 -0.56 -8.70
CA ALA A 129 -9.72 -0.10 -7.94
C ALA A 129 -8.40 -0.57 -8.56
N MET A 130 -8.35 -1.80 -9.09
CA MET A 130 -7.19 -2.29 -9.83
C MET A 130 -6.99 -1.53 -11.13
N GLN A 131 -8.05 -1.29 -11.91
CA GLN A 131 -7.98 -0.45 -13.10
C GLN A 131 -7.52 0.97 -12.77
N TYR A 132 -8.01 1.55 -11.67
CA TYR A 132 -7.59 2.86 -11.17
C TYR A 132 -6.09 2.90 -10.84
N LYS A 133 -5.58 1.85 -10.19
CA LYS A 133 -4.14 1.69 -9.92
C LYS A 133 -3.32 1.67 -11.21
N TYR A 134 -3.74 0.95 -12.25
CA TYR A 134 -3.04 0.95 -13.53
C TYR A 134 -3.14 2.31 -14.25
N LYS A 135 -4.28 2.99 -14.12
CA LYS A 135 -4.52 4.31 -14.72
C LYS A 135 -3.64 5.42 -14.12
N HIS A 136 -3.26 5.32 -12.84
CA HIS A 136 -2.40 6.28 -12.14
C HIS A 136 -1.08 5.64 -11.68
N LEU A 137 -0.59 4.63 -12.41
CA LEU A 137 0.53 3.78 -11.99
C LEU A 137 1.79 4.56 -11.60
N ILE A 138 2.12 5.61 -12.37
CA ILE A 138 3.28 6.47 -12.10
C ILE A 138 3.14 7.19 -10.75
N SER A 139 1.97 7.77 -10.47
CA SER A 139 1.70 8.47 -9.20
C SER A 139 1.76 7.49 -8.01
N PHE A 140 1.27 6.26 -8.21
CA PHE A 140 1.40 5.18 -7.22
C PHE A 140 2.84 4.73 -6.99
N ILE A 141 3.69 4.73 -8.04
CA ILE A 141 5.13 4.45 -7.91
C ILE A 141 5.78 5.52 -7.03
N TYR A 142 5.62 6.80 -7.36
CA TYR A 142 6.26 7.89 -6.61
C TYR A 142 5.89 7.86 -5.12
N MET A 143 4.59 7.70 -4.82
CA MET A 143 4.13 7.61 -3.44
C MET A 143 4.64 6.33 -2.73
N GLY A 144 4.70 5.22 -3.45
CA GLY A 144 5.20 3.95 -2.91
C GLY A 144 6.70 3.97 -2.64
N MET A 145 7.45 4.70 -3.47
CA MET A 145 8.90 4.89 -3.32
C MET A 145 9.21 5.84 -2.16
N SER A 146 8.53 6.99 -2.06
CA SER A 146 8.73 7.96 -0.96
C SER A 146 8.44 7.33 0.40
N THR A 147 7.28 6.67 0.54
CA THR A 147 6.91 5.92 1.76
C THR A 147 7.88 4.78 2.04
N GLY A 148 8.38 4.11 1.00
CA GLY A 148 9.37 3.05 1.10
C GLY A 148 10.72 3.52 1.62
N VAL A 149 11.21 4.67 1.18
CA VAL A 149 12.47 5.26 1.66
C VAL A 149 12.37 5.62 3.14
N LEU A 150 11.26 6.23 3.55
CA LEU A 150 11.07 6.59 4.96
C LEU A 150 11.00 5.34 5.85
N GLU A 151 10.38 4.25 5.39
CA GLU A 151 10.30 2.98 6.15
C GLU A 151 11.67 2.30 6.30
N MET A 152 12.66 2.68 5.48
CA MET A 152 14.02 2.15 5.57
C MET A 152 14.85 2.80 6.68
N LEU A 153 14.45 3.97 7.18
CA LEU A 153 15.13 4.60 8.30
C LEU A 153 14.93 3.75 9.57
N PRO A 154 16.00 3.16 10.14
CA PRO A 154 15.90 2.46 11.41
C PRO A 154 15.46 3.45 12.50
N ILE A 155 14.81 2.95 13.55
CA ILE A 155 14.32 3.72 14.72
C ILE A 155 13.06 4.54 14.46
N PHE A 156 12.94 5.21 13.30
CA PHE A 156 11.78 6.04 12.97
C PHE A 156 10.63 5.30 12.28
N SER A 157 10.79 4.00 12.01
CA SER A 157 9.87 3.25 11.15
C SER A 157 8.42 3.22 11.63
N VAL A 158 8.17 3.26 12.94
CA VAL A 158 6.82 3.34 13.52
C VAL A 158 6.18 4.71 13.29
N PHE A 159 6.92 5.80 13.55
CA PHE A 159 6.44 7.17 13.31
C PHE A 159 6.23 7.42 11.83
N THR A 160 7.18 6.97 11.00
CA THR A 160 7.06 6.97 9.56
C THR A 160 5.82 6.23 9.09
N MET A 161 5.49 5.08 9.69
CA MET A 161 4.31 4.31 9.27
C MET A 161 3.02 5.10 9.48
N ILE A 162 2.92 5.84 10.60
CA ILE A 162 1.79 6.75 10.86
C ILE A 162 1.80 7.91 9.85
N GLY A 163 2.96 8.57 9.68
CA GLY A 163 3.12 9.67 8.74
C GLY A 163 2.83 9.27 7.28
N ASN A 164 3.17 8.05 6.88
CA ASN A 164 2.86 7.49 5.57
C ASN A 164 1.35 7.32 5.36
N VAL A 165 0.59 7.01 6.41
CA VAL A 165 -0.88 6.93 6.34
C VAL A 165 -1.49 8.31 6.22
N VAL A 166 -1.02 9.27 7.03
CA VAL A 166 -1.44 10.68 6.96
C VAL A 166 -1.14 11.26 5.58
N GLY A 167 0.09 11.07 5.09
CA GLY A 167 0.51 11.52 3.77
C GLY A 167 -0.29 10.84 2.65
N ALA A 168 -0.63 9.56 2.78
CA ALA A 168 -1.50 8.87 1.82
C ALA A 168 -2.93 9.42 1.83
N ALA A 169 -3.45 9.82 2.98
CA ALA A 169 -4.76 10.47 3.08
C ALA A 169 -4.76 11.83 2.38
N LEU A 170 -3.80 12.70 2.73
CA LEU A 170 -3.66 14.02 2.11
C LEU A 170 -3.45 13.93 0.60
N TRP A 171 -2.54 13.06 0.16
CA TRP A 171 -2.29 12.81 -1.26
C TRP A 171 -3.55 12.33 -1.99
N SER A 172 -4.39 11.52 -1.34
CA SER A 172 -5.64 11.05 -1.94
C SER A 172 -6.68 12.16 -2.10
N ILE A 173 -6.77 13.06 -1.13
CA ILE A 173 -7.73 14.17 -1.15
C ILE A 173 -7.31 15.24 -2.16
N GLU A 174 -6.04 15.64 -2.13
CA GLU A 174 -5.54 16.77 -2.90
C GLU A 174 -5.15 16.37 -4.32
N HIS A 175 -4.27 15.38 -4.46
CA HIS A 175 -3.65 15.08 -5.74
C HIS A 175 -4.48 14.11 -6.59
N LEU A 176 -5.02 13.04 -6.00
CA LEU A 176 -5.82 12.08 -6.79
C LEU A 176 -7.13 12.71 -7.29
N ALA A 177 -7.80 13.51 -6.47
CA ALA A 177 -9.03 14.20 -6.86
C ALA A 177 -8.77 15.28 -7.93
N GLU A 178 -7.66 16.00 -7.85
CA GLU A 178 -7.28 16.99 -8.87
C GLU A 178 -6.94 16.33 -10.21
N GLN A 179 -6.19 15.23 -10.20
CA GLN A 179 -5.86 14.50 -11.43
C GLN A 179 -7.10 13.96 -12.14
N ASP A 180 -8.16 13.59 -11.41
CA ASP A 180 -9.41 13.20 -12.04
C ASP A 180 -10.11 14.40 -12.71
N LYS A 181 -10.11 15.57 -12.04
CA LYS A 181 -10.73 16.80 -12.57
C LYS A 181 -10.03 17.27 -13.85
N ILE A 182 -8.70 17.34 -13.86
CA ILE A 182 -7.93 17.76 -15.04
C ILE A 182 -8.23 16.85 -16.24
N ARG A 183 -8.32 15.55 -16.00
CA ARG A 183 -8.54 14.56 -17.06
C ARG A 183 -9.97 14.54 -17.59
N SER A 184 -10.96 14.82 -16.73
CA SER A 184 -12.36 14.98 -17.15
C SER A 184 -12.59 16.19 -18.06
N LYS A 185 -11.70 17.19 -18.04
CA LYS A 185 -11.74 18.37 -18.92
C LYS A 185 -11.04 18.14 -20.27
N GLN A 186 -10.32 17.04 -20.42
CA GLN A 186 -9.59 16.69 -21.64
C GLN A 186 -10.31 15.63 -22.50
N GLN A 187 -11.45 15.13 -22.02
CA GLN A 187 -12.37 14.25 -22.76
C GLN A 187 -13.60 15.04 -23.18
#